data_AF-A0A1E4K4Z4-F1
#
_entry.id   AF-A0A1E4K4Z4-F1
#
_cell.length_a   1.000
_cell.length_b   1.000
_cell.length_c   1.000
_cell.angle_alpha   90.00
_cell.angle_beta   90.00
_cell.angle_gamma   90.00
#
_symmetry.space_group_name_H-M   'P 1'
#
loop_
_entity.id
_entity.type
_entity.pdbx_description
1 polymer ?
#
loop_
_entity_poly.entity_id
_entity_poly.type
_entity_poly.pdbx_seq_one_letter_code
_entity_poly.pdbx_strand_id
1 'polypeptide(L)'
;MFRTVAAAVLLAAGSAKAELYADTTFGNAGFVDVAISDVPYFQRPTVLVQPDHRVVVAVVPEPTVQTPPLQMRIVRLLPDGSRDTAFGANGIAALPLTSQPVQYGYVTDLQRQADGRLLVMVWMSRPGTPPAPGGTPVDILEQLLLRLNDDGSPDATFNAGQPVVLSSGTQSLALKLLPPQADGGLLLVFTNGNERFRARRLRADGSADTAFGSGGELIVTQPGSISSDVMSLPGGGLQVLHRSAYGSPPRNFWRRYRGDGSLDTAFGNGGEQELILTESLPMESVGALGDGTVLGWRGSCPMRLFDAEGRVLSYLATCPDLLYTGGFRPQRYGEKLLFSGIINGFSATSAPDGGPTGLFLHVTDRRGVLDRGFTASVDGRWRPPDQSSAPYMAAADGGDRIVLVRPDDNGLRVWRYRDLRGSDPLSRPVPALNPAASALLLAMLAIVGLFAVRRRAA
;
A
#
# COMPACT_ATOMS: atom_id res chain seq x y z
N MET A 1 -6.64 -31.36 -37.51
CA MET A 1 -7.00 -29.94 -37.79
C MET A 1 -7.24 -29.15 -36.51
N PHE A 2 -8.16 -29.56 -35.62
CA PHE A 2 -8.31 -28.96 -34.27
C PHE A 2 -7.03 -28.96 -33.42
N ARG A 3 -6.23 -30.04 -33.50
CA ARG A 3 -4.93 -30.15 -32.82
C ARG A 3 -3.89 -29.13 -33.28
N THR A 4 -3.98 -28.62 -34.51
CA THR A 4 -2.96 -27.73 -35.11
C THR A 4 -3.22 -26.27 -34.75
N VAL A 5 -4.50 -25.87 -34.65
CA VAL A 5 -4.89 -24.55 -34.13
C VAL A 5 -4.64 -24.47 -32.63
N ALA A 6 -4.96 -25.54 -31.89
CA ALA A 6 -4.61 -25.66 -30.47
C ALA A 6 -3.09 -25.58 -30.25
N ALA A 7 -2.28 -26.24 -31.09
CA ALA A 7 -0.83 -26.17 -31.02
C ALA A 7 -0.28 -24.76 -31.31
N ALA A 8 -0.87 -23.99 -32.22
CA ALA A 8 -0.46 -22.61 -32.50
C ALA A 8 -0.79 -21.65 -31.33
N VAL A 9 -1.93 -21.85 -30.66
CA VAL A 9 -2.29 -21.13 -29.42
C VAL A 9 -1.37 -21.54 -28.25
N LEU A 10 -1.00 -22.82 -28.16
CA LEU A 10 -0.04 -23.34 -27.17
C LEU A 10 1.41 -22.92 -27.42
N LEU A 11 1.84 -22.78 -28.67
CA LEU A 11 3.19 -22.32 -29.04
C LEU A 11 3.37 -20.81 -28.84
N ALA A 12 2.30 -20.02 -28.93
CA ALA A 12 2.31 -18.61 -28.51
C ALA A 12 2.31 -18.44 -26.97
N ALA A 13 1.92 -19.48 -26.21
CA ALA A 13 1.92 -19.50 -24.75
C ALA A 13 3.27 -19.93 -24.13
N GLY A 14 4.24 -20.36 -24.95
CA GLY A 14 5.49 -21.00 -24.52
C GLY A 14 6.58 -20.09 -23.91
N SER A 15 6.31 -18.81 -23.64
CA SER A 15 7.34 -17.92 -23.07
C SER A 15 6.77 -16.83 -22.16
N ALA A 16 5.74 -17.11 -21.36
CA ALA A 16 5.15 -16.13 -20.46
C ALA A 16 5.93 -16.03 -19.14
N LYS A 17 6.91 -15.12 -19.12
CA LYS A 17 7.33 -14.43 -17.90
C LYS A 17 6.09 -13.68 -17.35
N ALA A 18 5.65 -14.05 -16.15
CA ALA A 18 4.47 -13.53 -15.45
C ALA A 18 3.12 -13.57 -16.20
N GLU A 19 2.27 -14.52 -15.82
CA GLU A 19 0.90 -14.72 -16.33
C GLU A 19 -0.14 -13.92 -15.53
N LEU A 20 0.12 -12.63 -15.30
CA LEU A 20 -0.91 -11.71 -14.82
C LEU A 20 -1.77 -11.27 -16.00
N TYR A 21 -3.05 -11.60 -15.94
CA TYR A 21 -4.02 -11.22 -16.96
C TYR A 21 -5.02 -10.22 -16.41
N ALA A 22 -5.50 -9.31 -17.25
CA ALA A 22 -6.61 -8.43 -16.90
C ALA A 22 -7.82 -9.29 -16.48
N ASP A 23 -8.43 -8.99 -15.35
CA ASP A 23 -9.65 -9.66 -14.91
C ASP A 23 -10.84 -9.11 -15.70
N THR A 24 -11.22 -9.80 -16.76
CA THR A 24 -12.29 -9.34 -17.67
C THR A 24 -13.67 -9.24 -17.03
N THR A 25 -13.84 -9.73 -15.79
CA THR A 25 -15.08 -9.54 -15.00
C THR A 25 -15.13 -8.20 -14.27
N PHE A 26 -14.04 -7.42 -14.29
CA PHE A 26 -13.92 -6.14 -13.63
C PHE A 26 -14.01 -4.99 -14.65
N GLY A 27 -15.08 -4.22 -14.57
CA GLY A 27 -15.32 -3.05 -15.42
C GLY A 27 -15.23 -3.35 -16.92
N ASN A 28 -14.56 -2.47 -17.64
CA ASN A 28 -14.29 -2.59 -19.06
C ASN A 28 -13.05 -3.47 -19.31
N ALA A 29 -13.24 -4.78 -19.31
CA ALA A 29 -12.19 -5.76 -19.61
C ALA A 29 -10.94 -5.66 -18.71
N GLY A 30 -11.15 -5.45 -17.40
CA GLY A 30 -10.11 -5.44 -16.38
C GLY A 30 -9.77 -4.07 -15.81
N PHE A 31 -10.47 -3.01 -16.21
CA PHE A 31 -10.33 -1.70 -15.60
C PHE A 31 -11.63 -0.90 -15.56
N VAL A 32 -11.68 0.09 -14.69
CA VAL A 32 -12.75 1.09 -14.62
C VAL A 32 -12.15 2.47 -14.46
N ASP A 33 -12.73 3.43 -15.17
CA ASP A 33 -12.46 4.86 -15.00
C ASP A 33 -13.55 5.44 -14.09
N VAL A 34 -13.12 5.95 -12.94
CA VAL A 34 -13.98 6.55 -11.93
C VAL A 34 -13.82 8.06 -12.02
N ALA A 35 -14.81 8.71 -12.63
CA ALA A 35 -14.90 10.16 -12.61
C ALA A 35 -15.04 10.70 -11.18
N ILE A 36 -14.08 11.50 -10.74
CA ILE A 36 -14.15 12.31 -9.51
C ILE A 36 -14.08 13.76 -10.00
N SER A 37 -15.21 14.47 -10.00
CA SER A 37 -15.26 15.85 -10.48
C SER A 37 -14.32 16.74 -9.65
N ASP A 38 -13.76 17.77 -10.31
CA ASP A 38 -13.08 18.93 -9.71
C ASP A 38 -11.57 18.82 -9.40
N VAL A 39 -10.78 17.97 -10.08
CA VAL A 39 -9.36 17.76 -9.69
C VAL A 39 -8.36 17.77 -10.86
N PRO A 40 -7.61 18.86 -11.09
CA PRO A 40 -6.34 18.84 -11.82
C PRO A 40 -5.23 18.18 -10.95
N TYR A 41 -4.28 17.50 -11.61
CA TYR A 41 -3.43 16.43 -11.06
C TYR A 41 -2.24 16.81 -10.16
N PHE A 42 -2.06 16.09 -9.04
CA PHE A 42 -0.85 15.38 -8.55
C PHE A 42 -1.14 14.77 -7.16
N GLN A 43 -1.62 13.52 -7.09
CA GLN A 43 -2.01 12.94 -5.79
C GLN A 43 -1.58 11.48 -5.62
N ARG A 44 -1.25 11.12 -4.38
CA ARG A 44 -0.96 9.73 -3.98
C ARG A 44 -2.27 9.11 -3.49
N PRO A 45 -2.96 8.28 -4.31
CA PRO A 45 -4.11 7.55 -3.79
C PRO A 45 -3.64 6.56 -2.73
N THR A 46 -4.54 6.13 -1.86
CA THR A 46 -4.36 4.91 -1.06
C THR A 46 -5.47 3.94 -1.43
N VAL A 47 -5.13 2.67 -1.59
CA VAL A 47 -6.08 1.62 -1.97
C VAL A 47 -6.09 0.52 -0.91
N LEU A 48 -7.28 0.04 -0.61
CA LEU A 48 -7.54 -1.09 0.26
C LEU A 48 -8.57 -2.00 -0.44
N VAL A 49 -8.35 -3.30 -0.41
CA VAL A 49 -9.34 -4.28 -0.87
C VAL A 49 -9.96 -4.97 0.35
N GLN A 50 -11.29 -4.97 0.42
CA GLN A 50 -12.05 -5.61 1.50
C GLN A 50 -12.14 -7.14 1.25
N PRO A 51 -12.41 -7.97 2.29
CA PRO A 51 -12.48 -9.43 2.14
C PRO A 51 -13.56 -9.93 1.16
N ASP A 52 -14.56 -9.11 0.86
CA ASP A 52 -15.62 -9.36 -0.11
C ASP A 52 -15.27 -8.87 -1.52
N HIS A 53 -13.99 -8.57 -1.78
CA HIS A 53 -13.45 -8.09 -3.05
C HIS A 53 -13.92 -6.68 -3.46
N ARG A 54 -14.57 -5.92 -2.56
CA ARG A 54 -14.82 -4.49 -2.77
C ARG A 54 -13.51 -3.71 -2.69
N VAL A 55 -13.35 -2.73 -3.58
CA VAL A 55 -12.15 -1.88 -3.64
C VAL A 55 -12.49 -0.52 -3.06
N VAL A 56 -11.74 -0.09 -2.06
CA VAL A 56 -11.83 1.25 -1.47
C VAL A 56 -10.60 2.05 -1.88
N VAL A 57 -10.82 3.21 -2.50
CA VAL A 57 -9.75 4.14 -2.87
C VAL A 57 -9.99 5.47 -2.19
N ALA A 58 -9.01 5.92 -1.41
CA ALA A 58 -9.03 7.22 -0.75
C ALA A 58 -8.03 8.17 -1.42
N VAL A 59 -8.46 9.40 -1.67
CA VAL A 59 -7.64 10.45 -2.27
C VAL A 59 -8.05 11.79 -1.67
N VAL A 60 -7.08 12.69 -1.51
CA VAL A 60 -7.35 14.09 -1.19
C VAL A 60 -7.15 14.85 -2.49
N PRO A 61 -8.16 15.43 -3.15
CA PRO A 61 -7.94 16.29 -4.31
C PRO A 61 -6.92 17.40 -4.03
N GLU A 62 -6.10 17.80 -5.00
CA GLU A 62 -5.34 19.03 -4.84
C GLU A 62 -6.33 20.21 -4.68
N PRO A 63 -6.16 21.06 -3.66
CA PRO A 63 -6.94 22.27 -3.60
C PRO A 63 -6.55 23.15 -4.79
N THR A 64 -7.51 23.51 -5.64
CA THR A 64 -7.35 24.72 -6.44
C THR A 64 -7.28 25.86 -5.42
N VAL A 65 -6.07 26.35 -5.21
CA VAL A 65 -5.67 27.28 -4.14
C VAL A 65 -6.81 28.23 -3.80
N GLN A 66 -7.29 28.21 -2.54
CA GLN A 66 -8.21 29.18 -1.88
C GLN A 66 -9.67 28.78 -1.59
N THR A 67 -10.19 27.59 -1.91
CA THR A 67 -11.61 27.27 -1.57
C THR A 67 -11.75 26.21 -0.46
N PRO A 68 -11.95 26.60 0.83
CA PRO A 68 -12.41 25.66 1.83
C PRO A 68 -13.87 25.24 1.63
N PRO A 69 -14.27 24.06 2.14
CA PRO A 69 -13.41 23.09 2.81
C PRO A 69 -12.70 22.15 1.82
N LEU A 70 -11.42 21.81 2.08
CA LEU A 70 -10.76 20.70 1.39
C LEU A 70 -11.52 19.41 1.74
N GLN A 71 -11.96 18.69 0.72
CA GLN A 71 -12.73 17.47 0.91
C GLN A 71 -11.96 16.26 0.41
N MET A 72 -11.65 15.34 1.33
CA MET A 72 -11.21 14.02 0.95
C MET A 72 -12.31 13.31 0.15
N ARG A 73 -11.91 12.51 -0.84
CA ARG A 73 -12.79 11.66 -1.63
C ARG A 73 -12.44 10.21 -1.33
N ILE A 74 -13.45 9.43 -1.00
CA ILE A 74 -13.31 7.98 -0.86
C ILE A 74 -14.32 7.33 -1.78
N VAL A 75 -13.82 6.51 -2.69
CA VAL A 75 -14.62 5.74 -3.64
C VAL A 75 -14.66 4.30 -3.16
N ARG A 76 -15.85 3.68 -3.20
CA ARG A 76 -15.96 2.23 -3.11
C ARG A 76 -16.50 1.63 -4.41
N LEU A 77 -15.82 0.61 -4.90
CA LEU A 77 -16.21 -0.19 -6.04
C LEU A 77 -16.63 -1.59 -5.59
N LEU A 78 -17.65 -2.14 -6.27
CA LEU A 78 -18.07 -3.52 -6.14
C LEU A 78 -17.06 -4.47 -6.79
N PRO A 79 -17.16 -5.79 -6.53
CA PRO A 79 -16.27 -6.78 -7.13
C PRO A 79 -16.33 -6.85 -8.66
N ASP A 80 -17.34 -6.29 -9.31
CA ASP A 80 -17.44 -6.18 -10.77
C ASP A 80 -16.87 -4.86 -11.31
N GLY A 81 -16.33 -4.00 -10.45
CA GLY A 81 -15.77 -2.69 -10.79
C GLY A 81 -16.80 -1.56 -10.89
N SER A 82 -18.10 -1.85 -10.78
CA SER A 82 -19.12 -0.80 -10.71
C SER A 82 -19.04 -0.04 -9.37
N ARG A 83 -19.55 1.21 -9.31
CA ARG A 83 -19.57 1.99 -8.07
C ARG A 83 -20.56 1.38 -7.08
N ASP A 84 -20.15 1.23 -5.83
CA ASP A 84 -21.05 0.83 -4.75
C ASP A 84 -21.93 2.02 -4.34
N THR A 85 -23.14 2.11 -4.91
CA THR A 85 -24.04 3.25 -4.66
C THR A 85 -24.53 3.36 -3.21
N ALA A 86 -24.34 2.34 -2.38
CA ALA A 86 -24.64 2.39 -0.95
C ALA A 86 -23.51 3.06 -0.13
N PHE A 87 -22.36 3.34 -0.75
CA PHE A 87 -21.24 4.04 -0.11
C PHE A 87 -21.26 5.53 -0.43
N GLY A 88 -21.47 6.37 0.58
CA GLY A 88 -21.59 7.82 0.41
C GLY A 88 -22.66 8.21 -0.61
N ALA A 89 -22.40 9.28 -1.36
CA ALA A 89 -23.27 9.71 -2.45
C ALA A 89 -22.78 9.11 -3.77
N ASN A 90 -23.58 8.22 -4.39
CA ASN A 90 -23.25 7.57 -5.67
C ASN A 90 -21.89 6.86 -5.68
N GLY A 91 -21.52 6.20 -4.57
CA GLY A 91 -20.25 5.49 -4.42
C GLY A 91 -19.07 6.37 -4.02
N ILE A 92 -19.30 7.65 -3.71
CA ILE A 92 -18.29 8.60 -3.29
C ILE A 92 -18.67 9.23 -1.96
N ALA A 93 -17.84 9.00 -0.93
CA ALA A 93 -17.88 9.78 0.29
C ALA A 93 -17.00 11.04 0.10
N ALA A 94 -17.63 12.21 0.24
CA ALA A 94 -16.98 13.51 0.19
C ALA A 94 -16.90 14.09 1.62
N LEU A 95 -15.71 14.11 2.20
CA LEU A 95 -15.53 14.35 3.62
C LEU A 95 -14.70 15.62 3.85
N PRO A 96 -15.26 16.70 4.41
CA PRO A 96 -14.50 17.90 4.73
C PRO A 96 -13.48 17.57 5.82
N LEU A 97 -12.21 17.89 5.55
CA LEU A 97 -11.12 17.67 6.50
C LEU A 97 -10.92 18.86 7.45
N THR A 98 -11.13 20.06 6.93
CA THR A 98 -10.95 21.32 7.66
C THR A 98 -11.71 22.45 6.98
N SER A 99 -12.11 23.45 7.77
CA SER A 99 -12.68 24.71 7.28
C SER A 99 -11.61 25.73 6.90
N GLN A 100 -10.34 25.45 7.21
CA GLN A 100 -9.23 26.35 6.93
C GLN A 100 -8.65 26.10 5.53
N PRO A 101 -8.02 27.11 4.91
CA PRO A 101 -7.26 26.90 3.68
C PRO A 101 -6.17 25.84 3.88
N VAL A 102 -6.07 24.93 2.91
CA VAL A 102 -5.02 23.91 2.84
C VAL A 102 -4.22 24.17 1.57
N GLN A 103 -2.90 24.06 1.65
CA GLN A 103 -2.03 24.17 0.48
C GLN A 103 -1.95 22.84 -0.26
N TYR A 104 -1.74 21.75 0.47
CA TYR A 104 -1.70 20.38 -0.07
C TYR A 104 -1.98 19.36 1.03
N GLY A 105 -2.48 18.19 0.66
CA GLY A 105 -2.70 17.08 1.58
C GLY A 105 -2.83 15.77 0.82
N TYR A 106 -2.64 14.66 1.53
CA TYR A 106 -2.73 13.31 0.96
C TYR A 106 -3.07 12.29 2.05
N VAL A 107 -3.68 11.18 1.62
CA VAL A 107 -3.95 10.03 2.50
C VAL A 107 -2.63 9.31 2.76
N THR A 108 -2.31 9.08 4.02
CA THR A 108 -1.09 8.38 4.44
C THR A 108 -1.34 6.93 4.81
N ASP A 109 -2.57 6.59 5.23
CA ASP A 109 -2.95 5.23 5.58
C ASP A 109 -4.46 5.02 5.42
N LEU A 110 -4.86 3.80 5.04
CA LEU A 110 -6.23 3.36 4.91
C LEU A 110 -6.32 1.93 5.43
N GLN A 111 -6.98 1.73 6.57
CA GLN A 111 -7.09 0.44 7.22
C GLN A 111 -8.54 0.08 7.51
N ARG A 112 -8.88 -1.20 7.45
CA ARG A 112 -10.19 -1.72 7.86
C ARG A 112 -10.09 -2.37 9.24
N GLN A 113 -11.04 -2.05 10.12
CA GLN A 113 -11.23 -2.72 11.40
C GLN A 113 -12.04 -4.01 11.23
N ALA A 114 -11.99 -4.90 12.23
CA ALA A 114 -12.67 -6.20 12.17
C ALA A 114 -14.19 -6.06 11.96
N ASP A 115 -14.80 -5.01 12.54
CA ASP A 115 -16.22 -4.67 12.44
C ASP A 115 -16.65 -4.08 11.08
N GLY A 116 -15.71 -3.88 10.16
CA GLY A 116 -15.98 -3.32 8.83
C GLY A 116 -15.78 -1.81 8.73
N ARG A 117 -15.59 -1.10 9.85
CA ARG A 117 -15.26 0.33 9.83
C ARG A 117 -13.91 0.59 9.18
N LEU A 118 -13.74 1.80 8.64
CA LEU A 118 -12.52 2.24 7.97
C LEU A 118 -11.83 3.32 8.80
N LEU A 119 -10.52 3.21 8.93
CA LEU A 119 -9.64 4.24 9.50
C LEU A 119 -8.88 4.88 8.36
N VAL A 120 -8.91 6.21 8.30
CA VAL A 120 -8.24 6.99 7.27
C VAL A 120 -7.33 8.00 7.94
N MET A 121 -6.04 7.93 7.62
CA MET A 121 -5.05 8.88 8.09
C MET A 121 -4.71 9.84 6.95
N VAL A 122 -4.74 11.12 7.26
CA VAL A 122 -4.46 12.19 6.29
C VAL A 122 -3.34 13.05 6.83
N TRP A 123 -2.39 13.39 5.96
CA TRP A 123 -1.42 14.44 6.22
C TRP A 123 -1.81 15.67 5.40
N MET A 124 -1.69 16.86 5.96
CA MET A 124 -1.96 18.11 5.25
C MET A 124 -1.06 19.26 5.71
N SER A 125 -0.81 20.20 4.80
CA SER A 125 -0.13 21.47 5.05
C SER A 125 -1.11 22.62 4.91
N ARG A 126 -1.16 23.51 5.91
CA ARG A 126 -1.94 24.74 5.90
C ARG A 126 -1.02 25.95 5.95
N PRO A 127 -1.39 27.07 5.30
CA PRO A 127 -0.63 28.30 5.43
C PRO A 127 -0.57 28.70 6.91
N GLY A 128 0.63 28.87 7.45
CA GLY A 128 0.80 29.45 8.78
C GLY A 128 0.92 30.97 8.73
N THR A 129 1.07 31.57 9.92
CA THR A 129 1.31 33.00 10.08
C THR A 129 2.80 33.30 10.17
N PRO A 130 3.29 34.44 9.64
CA PRO A 130 4.65 34.90 9.89
C PRO A 130 4.97 34.94 11.40
N PRO A 131 6.14 34.46 11.84
CA PRO A 131 6.52 34.50 13.24
C PRO A 131 6.81 35.93 13.74
N ALA A 132 7.06 36.88 12.83
CA ALA A 132 7.25 38.30 13.10
C ALA A 132 6.83 39.14 11.87
N PRO A 133 6.56 40.45 12.02
CA PRO A 133 6.33 41.35 10.89
C PRO A 133 7.49 41.31 9.89
N GLY A 134 7.20 41.08 8.61
CA GLY A 134 8.21 40.89 7.56
C GLY A 134 8.85 39.50 7.49
N GLY A 135 8.46 38.57 8.37
CA GLY A 135 8.92 37.19 8.34
C GLY A 135 8.24 36.33 7.26
N THR A 136 8.90 35.27 6.83
CA THR A 136 8.30 34.26 5.93
C THR A 136 7.25 33.43 6.68
N PRO A 137 6.03 33.27 6.15
CA PRO A 137 5.07 32.29 6.68
C PRO A 137 5.70 30.89 6.73
N VAL A 138 5.49 30.18 7.84
CA VAL A 138 5.89 28.78 7.98
C VAL A 138 4.63 27.94 8.03
N ASP A 139 4.55 26.93 7.17
CA ASP A 139 3.38 26.06 7.10
C ASP A 139 3.13 25.31 8.41
N ILE A 140 1.85 25.07 8.67
CA ILE A 140 1.38 24.20 9.75
C ILE A 140 1.08 22.84 9.14
N LEU A 141 1.82 21.84 9.59
CA LEU A 141 1.68 20.46 9.17
C LEU A 141 0.78 19.72 10.17
N GLU A 142 -0.23 19.04 9.65
CA GLU A 142 -1.19 18.30 10.46
C GLU A 142 -1.36 16.87 9.99
N GLN A 143 -1.58 15.98 10.97
CA GLN A 143 -2.00 14.62 10.72
C GLN A 143 -3.33 14.38 11.40
N LEU A 144 -4.29 13.94 10.60
CA LEU A 144 -5.65 13.69 11.02
C LEU A 144 -5.94 12.20 10.95
N LEU A 145 -6.75 11.71 11.87
CA LEU A 145 -7.33 10.38 11.84
C LEU A 145 -8.84 10.48 11.86
N LEU A 146 -9.49 9.87 10.88
CA LEU A 146 -10.94 9.78 10.79
C LEU A 146 -11.35 8.31 10.80
N ARG A 147 -12.46 8.00 11.48
CA ARG A 147 -13.12 6.70 11.39
C ARG A 147 -14.45 6.84 10.63
N LEU A 148 -14.68 5.92 9.71
CA LEU A 148 -15.89 5.84 8.89
C LEU A 148 -16.60 4.52 9.12
N ASN A 149 -17.92 4.54 8.98
CA ASN A 149 -18.75 3.36 8.89
C ASN A 149 -18.56 2.66 7.55
N ASP A 150 -19.06 1.43 7.41
CA ASP A 150 -18.98 0.69 6.13
C ASP A 150 -19.81 1.35 5.02
N ASP A 151 -20.70 2.30 5.31
CA ASP A 151 -21.40 3.10 4.28
C ASP A 151 -20.63 4.37 3.88
N GLY A 152 -19.44 4.60 4.44
CA GLY A 152 -18.60 5.77 4.16
C GLY A 152 -18.96 7.03 4.95
N SER A 153 -20.00 6.99 5.79
CA SER A 153 -20.33 8.09 6.71
C SER A 153 -19.33 8.18 7.88
N PRO A 154 -19.06 9.38 8.44
CA PRO A 154 -18.27 9.51 9.66
C PRO A 154 -18.87 8.75 10.84
N ASP A 155 -18.04 8.01 11.57
CA ASP A 155 -18.49 7.29 12.76
C ASP A 155 -18.67 8.24 13.95
N ALA A 156 -19.91 8.54 14.29
CA ALA A 156 -20.26 9.40 15.41
C ALA A 156 -19.76 8.89 16.77
N THR A 157 -19.47 7.58 16.92
CA THR A 157 -18.92 7.03 18.18
C THR A 157 -17.40 7.18 18.28
N PHE A 158 -16.74 7.74 17.26
CA PHE A 158 -15.32 8.04 17.24
C PHE A 158 -15.12 9.54 17.16
N ASN A 159 -14.65 10.15 18.24
CA ASN A 159 -14.42 11.60 18.31
C ASN A 159 -15.61 12.42 17.77
N ALA A 160 -16.84 12.01 18.09
CA ALA A 160 -18.08 12.63 17.61
C ALA A 160 -18.21 12.75 16.07
N GLY A 161 -17.61 11.82 15.32
CA GLY A 161 -17.58 11.84 13.84
C GLY A 161 -16.65 12.90 13.26
N GLN A 162 -15.82 13.55 14.08
CA GLN A 162 -14.84 14.54 13.65
C GLN A 162 -13.45 13.94 13.53
N PRO A 163 -12.58 14.48 12.65
CA PRO A 163 -11.18 14.07 12.60
C PRO A 163 -10.47 14.33 13.94
N VAL A 164 -9.69 13.35 14.41
CA VAL A 164 -8.77 13.52 15.53
C VAL A 164 -7.48 14.16 15.01
N VAL A 165 -7.07 15.29 15.58
CA VAL A 165 -5.77 15.92 15.28
C VAL A 165 -4.68 15.20 16.08
N LEU A 166 -3.87 14.41 15.39
CA LEU A 166 -2.81 13.60 16.01
C LEU A 166 -1.54 14.41 16.26
N SER A 167 -1.25 15.33 15.35
CA SER A 167 -0.20 16.32 15.48
C SER A 167 -0.54 17.59 14.74
N SER A 168 -0.06 18.72 15.26
CA SER A 168 -0.12 20.03 14.61
C SER A 168 1.13 20.82 14.99
N GLY A 169 1.82 21.38 14.00
CA GLY A 169 3.02 22.17 14.23
C GLY A 169 3.82 22.47 12.97
N THR A 170 4.98 23.11 13.13
CA THR A 170 5.85 23.50 12.01
C THR A 170 6.88 22.44 11.63
N GLN A 171 7.00 21.36 12.41
CA GLN A 171 7.91 20.25 12.14
C GLN A 171 7.11 19.05 11.62
N SER A 172 7.62 18.42 10.56
CA SER A 172 7.02 17.20 10.05
C SER A 172 7.30 16.06 11.02
N LEU A 173 6.24 15.40 11.47
CA LEU A 173 6.33 14.17 12.26
C LEU A 173 6.05 13.00 11.32
N ALA A 174 7.02 12.08 11.19
CA ALA A 174 6.74 10.80 10.58
C ALA A 174 5.83 10.04 11.54
N LEU A 175 4.60 9.75 11.12
CA LEU A 175 3.59 9.05 11.91
C LEU A 175 3.08 7.85 11.14
N LYS A 176 2.95 6.73 11.83
CA LYS A 176 2.41 5.48 11.31
C LYS A 176 1.30 4.99 12.23
N LEU A 177 0.18 4.57 11.65
CA LEU A 177 -0.90 3.89 12.38
C LEU A 177 -0.65 2.39 12.33
N LEU A 178 -0.44 1.72 13.45
CA LEU A 178 -0.30 0.27 13.48
C LEU A 178 -1.64 -0.44 13.24
N PRO A 179 -1.63 -1.72 12.80
CA PRO A 179 -2.86 -2.47 12.60
C PRO A 179 -3.79 -2.39 13.82
N PRO A 180 -5.11 -2.26 13.63
CA PRO A 180 -6.05 -2.05 14.74
C PRO A 180 -5.99 -3.22 15.71
N GLN A 181 -6.05 -2.93 17.01
CA GLN A 181 -6.00 -3.96 18.04
C GLN A 181 -7.36 -4.64 18.19
N ALA A 182 -7.36 -5.86 18.75
CA ALA A 182 -8.58 -6.65 18.92
C ALA A 182 -9.62 -6.00 19.85
N ASP A 183 -9.17 -5.13 20.77
CA ASP A 183 -10.04 -4.35 21.66
C ASP A 183 -10.50 -3.02 21.05
N GLY A 184 -10.20 -2.78 19.77
CA GLY A 184 -10.53 -1.55 19.05
C GLY A 184 -9.58 -0.39 19.33
N GLY A 185 -8.59 -0.55 20.21
CA GLY A 185 -7.56 0.45 20.45
C GLY A 185 -6.62 0.63 19.26
N LEU A 186 -6.08 1.84 19.12
CA LEU A 186 -5.24 2.24 17.99
C LEU A 186 -3.87 2.69 18.51
N LEU A 187 -2.80 2.14 17.96
CA LEU A 187 -1.43 2.55 18.28
C LEU A 187 -0.86 3.41 17.16
N LEU A 188 -0.40 4.59 17.55
CA LEU A 188 0.24 5.58 16.72
C LEU A 188 1.70 5.67 17.11
N VAL A 189 2.59 5.66 16.13
CA VAL A 189 4.03 5.72 16.37
C VAL A 189 4.62 6.85 15.57
N PHE A 190 5.48 7.65 16.20
CA PHE A 190 6.05 8.82 15.58
C PHE A 190 7.46 9.15 16.07
N THR A 191 8.21 9.85 15.21
CA THR A 191 9.51 10.42 15.55
C THR A 191 9.41 11.95 15.53
N ASN A 192 9.94 12.60 16.56
CA ASN A 192 10.07 14.07 16.58
C ASN A 192 11.42 14.54 16.04
N GLY A 193 11.62 15.87 15.92
CA GLY A 193 12.86 16.45 15.38
C GLY A 193 14.17 16.08 16.10
N ASN A 194 14.11 15.39 17.25
CA ASN A 194 15.28 14.83 17.95
C ASN A 194 15.39 13.30 17.76
N GLU A 195 14.72 12.75 16.75
CA GLU A 195 14.70 11.33 16.36
C GLU A 195 14.21 10.35 17.44
N ARG A 196 13.62 10.88 18.52
CA ARG A 196 13.09 10.04 19.60
C ARG A 196 11.82 9.35 19.13
N PHE A 197 11.81 8.03 19.25
CA PHE A 197 10.61 7.24 19.01
C PHE A 197 9.62 7.42 20.14
N ARG A 198 8.39 7.67 19.74
CA ARG A 198 7.24 7.83 20.61
C ARG A 198 6.13 6.94 20.09
N ALA A 199 5.36 6.39 21.02
CA ALA A 199 4.11 5.72 20.70
C ALA A 199 3.00 6.29 21.58
N ARG A 200 1.82 6.50 21.00
CA ARG A 200 0.60 6.91 21.69
C ARG A 200 -0.48 5.91 21.39
N ARG A 201 -1.29 5.60 22.40
CA ARG A 201 -2.47 4.75 22.23
C ARG A 201 -3.74 5.60 22.29
N LEU A 202 -4.65 5.37 21.35
CA LEU A 202 -6.02 5.85 21.41
C LEU A 202 -6.94 4.69 21.78
N ARG A 203 -8.01 5.01 22.51
CA ARG A 203 -9.11 4.08 22.80
C ARG A 203 -9.99 3.90 21.55
N ALA A 204 -10.89 2.93 21.62
CA ALA A 204 -11.83 2.62 20.54
C ALA A 204 -12.78 3.78 20.20
N ASP A 205 -12.93 4.79 21.05
CA ASP A 205 -13.71 6.02 20.80
C ASP A 205 -12.85 7.17 20.24
N GLY A 206 -11.54 6.95 20.03
CA GLY A 206 -10.58 7.94 19.55
C GLY A 206 -9.97 8.82 20.65
N SER A 207 -10.40 8.69 21.90
CA SER A 207 -9.80 9.42 23.03
C SER A 207 -8.41 8.90 23.36
N ALA A 208 -7.54 9.75 23.91
CA ALA A 208 -6.20 9.34 24.34
C ALA A 208 -6.28 8.32 25.49
N ASP A 209 -5.57 7.20 25.36
CA ASP A 209 -5.47 6.20 26.42
C ASP A 209 -4.38 6.58 27.42
N THR A 210 -4.74 7.39 28.41
CA THR A 210 -3.83 7.89 29.45
C THR A 210 -3.16 6.82 30.31
N ALA A 211 -3.64 5.58 30.28
CA ALA A 211 -3.04 4.44 30.98
C ALA A 211 -1.85 3.83 30.22
N PHE A 212 -1.66 4.16 28.95
CA PHE A 212 -0.54 3.69 28.15
C PHE A 212 0.73 4.50 28.44
N GLY A 213 1.82 3.83 28.79
CA GLY A 213 3.09 4.46 29.11
C GLY A 213 2.96 5.50 30.23
N SER A 214 3.63 6.64 30.06
CA SER A 214 3.56 7.77 31.00
C SER A 214 2.67 8.87 30.42
N GLY A 215 1.43 8.96 30.90
CA GLY A 215 0.48 10.00 30.46
C GLY A 215 -0.09 9.76 29.06
N GLY A 216 -0.22 8.49 28.64
CA GLY A 216 -0.71 8.10 27.32
C GLY A 216 0.37 7.98 26.25
N GLU A 217 1.64 8.10 26.63
CA GLU A 217 2.76 8.07 25.71
C GLU A 217 3.90 7.19 26.22
N LEU A 218 4.38 6.32 25.33
CA LEU A 218 5.67 5.65 25.47
C LEU A 218 6.73 6.52 24.79
N ILE A 219 7.76 6.91 25.54
CA ILE A 219 8.92 7.62 25.01
C ILE A 219 10.12 6.68 25.12
N VAL A 220 10.71 6.33 23.98
CA VAL A 220 11.93 5.51 23.97
C VAL A 220 13.14 6.43 23.90
N THR A 221 13.77 6.65 25.06
CA THR A 221 15.01 7.45 25.17
C THR A 221 16.21 6.52 25.10
N GLN A 222 16.76 6.31 23.91
CA GLN A 222 18.09 5.73 23.77
C GLN A 222 19.00 6.76 23.10
N PRO A 223 20.05 7.24 23.79
CA PRO A 223 21.01 8.16 23.18
C PRO A 223 21.60 7.55 21.91
N GLY A 224 21.47 8.26 20.79
CA GLY A 224 22.10 7.85 19.53
C GLY A 224 21.45 6.72 18.76
N SER A 225 20.20 6.37 19.06
CA SER A 225 19.45 5.38 18.27
C SER A 225 18.38 6.06 17.44
N ILE A 226 18.40 5.79 16.13
CA ILE A 226 17.27 6.07 15.24
C ILE A 226 16.36 4.85 15.26
N SER A 227 15.07 5.07 15.50
CA SER A 227 14.13 3.94 15.43
C SER A 227 13.84 3.65 13.96
N SER A 228 13.98 2.38 13.61
CA SER A 228 13.83 1.91 12.23
C SER A 228 12.39 1.52 11.95
N ASP A 229 11.77 0.69 12.80
CA ASP A 229 10.36 0.35 12.67
C ASP A 229 9.77 -0.23 13.95
N VAL A 230 8.46 -0.47 13.93
CA VAL A 230 7.67 -1.01 15.03
C VAL A 230 6.54 -1.89 14.52
N MET A 231 6.28 -2.94 15.28
CA MET A 231 5.21 -3.90 15.07
C MET A 231 4.33 -3.98 16.31
N SER A 232 3.02 -4.10 16.11
CA SER A 232 2.07 -4.41 17.19
C SER A 232 2.03 -5.92 17.45
N LEU A 233 1.88 -6.29 18.72
CA LEU A 233 1.76 -7.67 19.17
C LEU A 233 0.30 -8.01 19.53
N PRO A 234 -0.09 -9.30 19.45
CA PRO A 234 -1.29 -9.78 20.11
C PRO A 234 -1.29 -9.37 21.59
N GLY A 235 -2.45 -8.98 22.13
CA GLY A 235 -2.56 -8.46 23.50
C GLY A 235 -2.13 -6.99 23.65
N GLY A 236 -1.86 -6.29 22.55
CA GLY A 236 -1.72 -4.84 22.50
C GLY A 236 -0.32 -4.30 22.74
N GLY A 237 0.67 -5.18 22.95
CA GLY A 237 2.08 -4.81 23.11
C GLY A 237 2.73 -4.31 21.82
N LEU A 238 3.99 -3.89 21.95
CA LEU A 238 4.81 -3.38 20.84
C LEU A 238 6.15 -4.10 20.79
N GLN A 239 6.68 -4.22 19.58
CA GLN A 239 8.05 -4.61 19.34
C GLN A 239 8.71 -3.52 18.48
N VAL A 240 9.77 -2.90 18.98
CA VAL A 240 10.43 -1.76 18.35
C VAL A 240 11.84 -2.16 17.94
N LEU A 241 12.16 -1.94 16.68
CA LEU A 241 13.48 -2.12 16.11
C LEU A 241 14.21 -0.77 16.08
N HIS A 242 15.32 -0.70 16.78
CA HIS A 242 16.22 0.44 16.83
C HIS A 242 17.50 0.15 16.06
N ARG A 243 18.03 1.18 15.41
CA ARG A 243 19.36 1.17 14.82
C ARG A 243 20.24 2.15 15.58
N SER A 244 21.38 1.67 16.06
CA SER A 244 22.42 2.53 16.63
C SER A 244 23.07 3.35 15.52
N ALA A 245 23.11 4.67 15.71
CA ALA A 245 23.91 5.58 14.90
C ALA A 245 25.41 5.55 15.32
N TYR A 246 25.73 4.90 16.45
CA TYR A 246 27.08 4.86 17.00
C TYR A 246 27.65 3.43 17.06
N GLY A 247 28.96 3.31 16.79
CA GLY A 247 29.71 2.04 16.78
C GLY A 247 30.03 1.55 15.37
N SER A 248 31.19 0.90 15.22
CA SER A 248 31.58 0.17 14.01
C SER A 248 31.82 -1.29 14.40
N PRO A 249 30.99 -2.26 13.95
CA PRO A 249 29.82 -2.10 13.06
C PRO A 249 28.59 -1.50 13.79
N PRO A 250 27.62 -0.92 13.05
CA PRO A 250 26.35 -0.46 13.62
C PRO A 250 25.57 -1.63 14.23
N ARG A 251 25.01 -1.43 15.42
CA ARG A 251 24.21 -2.43 16.15
C ARG A 251 22.72 -2.14 15.98
N ASN A 252 21.91 -3.18 15.86
CA ASN A 252 20.45 -3.05 15.94
C ASN A 252 19.97 -3.65 17.25
N PHE A 253 18.99 -3.01 17.87
CA PHE A 253 18.39 -3.46 19.11
C PHE A 253 16.91 -3.67 18.88
N TRP A 254 16.40 -4.79 19.37
CA TRP A 254 14.98 -5.09 19.35
C TRP A 254 14.47 -5.04 20.78
N ARG A 255 13.47 -4.21 21.04
CA ARG A 255 12.80 -4.12 22.35
C ARG A 255 11.37 -4.59 22.27
N ARG A 256 10.89 -5.20 23.36
CA ARG A 256 9.48 -5.57 23.52
C ARG A 256 8.85 -4.77 24.64
N TYR A 257 7.67 -4.22 24.39
CA TYR A 257 6.84 -3.51 25.34
C TYR A 257 5.50 -4.23 25.48
N ARG A 258 4.93 -4.20 26.68
CA ARG A 258 3.62 -4.76 26.98
C ARG A 258 2.50 -3.84 26.49
N GLY A 259 1.25 -4.30 26.59
CA GLY A 259 0.08 -3.53 26.14
C GLY A 259 -0.17 -2.24 26.92
N ASP A 260 0.39 -2.13 28.12
CA ASP A 260 0.41 -0.90 28.93
C ASP A 260 1.58 0.04 28.58
N GLY A 261 2.42 -0.31 27.60
CA GLY A 261 3.60 0.47 27.21
C GLY A 261 4.82 0.29 28.11
N SER A 262 4.76 -0.55 29.16
CA SER A 262 5.93 -0.89 29.98
C SER A 262 6.91 -1.79 29.23
N LEU A 263 8.22 -1.68 29.52
CA LEU A 263 9.23 -2.57 28.93
C LEU A 263 9.02 -4.01 29.41
N ASP A 264 8.96 -4.95 28.48
CA ASP A 264 8.88 -6.36 28.82
C ASP A 264 10.26 -6.95 29.11
N THR A 265 10.68 -6.86 30.37
CA THR A 265 11.98 -7.33 30.85
C THR A 265 12.25 -8.82 30.67
N ALA A 266 11.22 -9.63 30.38
CA ALA A 266 11.37 -11.05 30.07
C ALA A 266 11.81 -11.32 28.61
N PHE A 267 11.79 -10.29 27.75
CA PHE A 267 12.26 -10.39 26.37
C PHE A 267 13.77 -10.21 26.29
N GLY A 268 14.48 -11.15 25.65
CA GLY A 268 15.93 -11.08 25.49
C GLY A 268 16.67 -10.90 26.83
N ASN A 269 17.62 -9.97 26.87
CA ASN A 269 18.35 -9.59 28.06
C ASN A 269 17.81 -8.26 28.61
N GLY A 270 16.90 -8.33 29.59
CA GLY A 270 16.37 -7.13 30.27
C GLY A 270 15.39 -6.31 29.41
N GLY A 271 14.71 -6.94 28.45
CA GLY A 271 13.77 -6.29 27.53
C GLY A 271 14.35 -5.93 26.17
N GLU A 272 15.60 -6.31 25.90
CA GLU A 272 16.31 -6.03 24.67
C GLU A 272 16.98 -7.28 24.10
N GLN A 273 16.86 -7.46 22.79
CA GLN A 273 17.61 -8.44 22.02
C GLN A 273 18.55 -7.69 21.08
N GLU A 274 19.84 -7.93 21.19
CA GLU A 274 20.82 -7.39 20.24
C GLU A 274 20.80 -8.20 18.94
N LEU A 275 20.67 -7.48 17.83
CA LEU A 275 20.74 -8.01 16.47
C LEU A 275 22.07 -7.59 15.85
N ILE A 276 23.04 -8.49 15.88
CA ILE A 276 24.29 -8.36 15.12
C ILE A 276 23.95 -8.67 13.66
N LEU A 277 23.71 -7.63 12.87
CA LEU A 277 23.64 -7.77 11.42
C LEU A 277 25.09 -7.77 10.91
N THR A 278 25.58 -8.93 10.49
CA THR A 278 26.90 -9.11 9.86
C THR A 278 27.01 -8.49 8.46
N GLU A 279 25.94 -7.86 7.97
CA GLU A 279 25.82 -7.33 6.62
C GLU A 279 25.90 -5.80 6.62
N SER A 280 26.38 -5.24 5.50
CA SER A 280 26.54 -3.80 5.28
C SER A 280 25.21 -3.03 5.20
N LEU A 281 24.07 -3.71 5.15
CA LEU A 281 22.75 -3.10 4.98
C LEU A 281 21.83 -3.42 6.17
N PRO A 282 21.40 -2.40 6.96
CA PRO A 282 20.51 -2.61 8.09
C PRO A 282 19.07 -2.86 7.63
N MET A 283 18.35 -3.67 8.42
CA MET A 283 16.90 -3.83 8.30
C MET A 283 16.19 -2.51 8.60
N GLU A 284 15.19 -2.15 7.79
CA GLU A 284 14.45 -0.89 7.94
C GLU A 284 13.01 -1.10 8.39
N SER A 285 12.44 -2.30 8.25
CA SER A 285 11.04 -2.55 8.56
C SER A 285 10.79 -3.99 9.03
N VAL A 286 9.74 -4.16 9.83
CA VAL A 286 9.30 -5.46 10.39
C VAL A 286 7.78 -5.61 10.37
N GLY A 287 7.31 -6.86 10.30
CA GLY A 287 5.88 -7.16 10.28
C GLY A 287 5.57 -8.64 10.54
N ALA A 288 4.52 -8.88 11.32
CA ALA A 288 4.06 -10.22 11.67
C ALA A 288 3.37 -10.88 10.47
N LEU A 289 3.65 -12.17 10.24
CA LEU A 289 3.01 -12.96 9.18
C LEU A 289 1.76 -13.72 9.65
N GLY A 290 1.47 -13.71 10.95
CA GLY A 290 0.27 -14.31 11.54
C GLY A 290 0.40 -15.79 11.91
N ASP A 291 1.51 -16.44 11.58
CA ASP A 291 1.86 -17.82 11.95
C ASP A 291 2.87 -17.90 13.11
N GLY A 292 3.04 -16.79 13.85
CA GLY A 292 4.03 -16.65 14.91
C GLY A 292 5.42 -16.22 14.42
N THR A 293 5.59 -16.01 13.11
CA THR A 293 6.83 -15.47 12.54
C THR A 293 6.74 -13.97 12.23
N VAL A 294 7.91 -13.33 12.22
CA VAL A 294 8.09 -11.91 11.89
C VAL A 294 9.02 -11.80 10.69
N LEU A 295 8.59 -11.12 9.65
CA LEU A 295 9.42 -10.80 8.50
C LEU A 295 10.09 -9.45 8.73
N GLY A 296 11.40 -9.41 8.51
CA GLY A 296 12.20 -8.21 8.45
C GLY A 296 12.62 -7.90 7.02
N TRP A 297 12.50 -6.64 6.61
CA TRP A 297 12.82 -6.21 5.24
C TRP A 297 13.48 -4.83 5.19
N ARG A 298 14.02 -4.50 4.02
CA ARG A 298 14.55 -3.19 3.68
C ARG A 298 13.96 -2.73 2.34
N GLY A 299 13.31 -1.57 2.30
CA GLY A 299 12.56 -1.16 1.11
C GLY A 299 11.50 -2.22 0.72
N SER A 300 11.73 -2.93 -0.39
CA SER A 300 10.87 -4.04 -0.85
C SER A 300 11.55 -5.42 -0.72
N CYS A 301 12.63 -5.50 0.03
CA CYS A 301 13.52 -6.66 0.06
C CYS A 301 13.44 -7.43 1.37
N PRO A 302 12.86 -8.65 1.37
CA PRO A 302 12.86 -9.49 2.55
C PRO A 302 14.29 -9.86 2.90
N MET A 303 14.69 -9.56 4.13
CA MET A 303 16.05 -9.78 4.62
C MET A 303 16.10 -11.03 5.49
N ARG A 304 15.20 -11.13 6.47
CA ARG A 304 15.28 -12.14 7.53
C ARG A 304 13.90 -12.53 8.05
N LEU A 305 13.76 -13.79 8.43
CA LEU A 305 12.59 -14.29 9.15
C LEU A 305 12.99 -14.53 10.62
N PHE A 306 12.13 -14.13 11.53
CA PHE A 306 12.31 -14.29 12.97
C PHE A 306 11.12 -15.03 13.60
N ASP A 307 11.33 -15.64 14.77
CA ASP A 307 10.24 -16.01 15.66
C ASP A 307 9.68 -14.77 16.39
N ALA A 308 8.60 -14.95 17.14
CA ALA A 308 7.99 -13.87 17.94
C ALA A 308 8.92 -13.36 19.06
N GLU A 309 9.94 -14.13 19.42
CA GLU A 309 10.98 -13.77 20.39
C GLU A 309 12.17 -13.05 19.75
N GLY A 310 12.15 -12.83 18.44
CA GLY A 310 13.19 -12.14 17.70
C GLY A 310 14.44 -12.96 17.40
N ARG A 311 14.38 -14.29 17.56
CA ARG A 311 15.43 -15.21 17.12
C ARG A 311 15.35 -15.40 15.61
N VAL A 312 16.51 -15.46 14.96
CA VAL A 312 16.59 -15.66 13.51
C VAL A 312 16.18 -17.10 13.17
N LEU A 313 15.16 -17.24 12.33
CA LEU A 313 14.73 -18.53 11.76
C LEU A 313 15.41 -18.83 10.43
N SER A 314 15.57 -17.82 9.57
CA SER A 314 16.24 -17.98 8.28
C SER A 314 16.77 -16.66 7.73
N TYR A 315 17.85 -16.76 6.96
CA TYR A 315 18.40 -15.67 6.14
C TYR A 315 17.78 -15.74 4.74
N LEU A 316 17.24 -14.63 4.27
CA LEU A 316 16.55 -14.55 2.98
C LEU A 316 17.53 -13.89 1.99
N ALA A 317 17.91 -14.62 0.95
CA ALA A 317 18.99 -14.22 0.05
C ALA A 317 18.57 -13.15 -0.97
N THR A 318 19.35 -12.06 -0.97
CA THR A 318 19.60 -11.05 -2.02
C THR A 318 18.45 -10.71 -2.96
N CYS A 319 17.81 -9.59 -2.68
CA CYS A 319 17.33 -8.74 -3.76
C CYS A 319 18.49 -8.25 -4.64
N PRO A 320 18.23 -7.94 -5.93
CA PRO A 320 19.10 -7.04 -6.67
C PRO A 320 19.27 -5.72 -5.90
N ASP A 321 20.45 -5.09 -5.94
CA ASP A 321 20.87 -3.85 -5.26
C ASP A 321 20.06 -2.58 -5.62
N LEU A 322 18.74 -2.70 -5.68
CA LEU A 322 17.86 -1.62 -6.07
C LEU A 322 17.35 -0.97 -4.78
N LEU A 323 17.96 0.18 -4.49
CA LEU A 323 17.64 1.10 -3.40
C LEU A 323 16.23 1.67 -3.60
N TYR A 324 15.21 0.92 -3.21
CA TYR A 324 13.82 1.35 -3.33
C TYR A 324 13.36 2.11 -2.09
N THR A 325 12.89 3.34 -2.28
CA THR A 325 12.43 4.24 -1.24
C THR A 325 10.91 4.31 -1.26
N GLY A 326 10.26 3.55 -0.38
CA GLY A 326 8.80 3.58 -0.22
C GLY A 326 8.32 2.41 0.63
N GLY A 327 8.25 2.62 1.94
CA GLY A 327 7.85 1.61 2.93
C GLY A 327 6.37 1.25 2.82
N PHE A 328 6.01 0.39 1.88
CA PHE A 328 4.70 -0.25 1.87
C PHE A 328 4.78 -1.56 2.66
N ARG A 329 3.76 -1.81 3.48
CA ARG A 329 3.65 -3.07 4.20
C ARG A 329 3.37 -4.19 3.19
N PRO A 330 4.07 -5.33 3.27
CA PRO A 330 3.72 -6.48 2.45
C PRO A 330 2.28 -6.88 2.73
N GLN A 331 1.56 -7.20 1.67
CA GLN A 331 0.16 -7.63 1.74
C GLN A 331 0.11 -9.14 1.57
N ARG A 332 -0.78 -9.80 2.32
CA ARG A 332 -1.02 -11.23 2.12
C ARG A 332 -1.62 -11.44 0.73
N TYR A 333 -1.00 -12.31 -0.05
CA TYR A 333 -1.41 -12.69 -1.39
C TYR A 333 -1.53 -14.23 -1.44
N GLY A 334 -2.62 -14.74 -0.90
CA GLY A 334 -2.80 -16.18 -0.67
C GLY A 334 -1.79 -16.69 0.38
N GLU A 335 -0.94 -17.64 -0.03
CA GLU A 335 0.18 -18.14 0.78
C GLU A 335 1.49 -17.37 0.55
N LYS A 336 1.44 -16.31 -0.28
CA LYS A 336 2.57 -15.46 -0.63
C LYS A 336 2.42 -14.05 -0.02
N LEU A 337 3.44 -13.24 -0.21
CA LEU A 337 3.48 -11.83 0.18
C LEU A 337 3.68 -10.98 -1.07
N LEU A 338 2.81 -9.99 -1.26
CA LEU A 338 2.92 -8.97 -2.29
C LEU A 338 3.62 -7.74 -1.70
N PHE A 339 4.74 -7.37 -2.30
CA PHE A 339 5.42 -6.11 -2.12
C PHE A 339 5.12 -5.21 -3.31
N SER A 340 4.75 -3.97 -3.03
CA SER A 340 4.54 -2.94 -4.04
C SER A 340 5.27 -1.68 -3.65
N GLY A 341 5.78 -0.92 -4.62
CA GLY A 341 6.47 0.33 -4.36
C GLY A 341 6.54 1.24 -5.57
N ILE A 342 6.87 2.51 -5.36
CA ILE A 342 7.09 3.46 -6.45
C ILE A 342 8.59 3.57 -6.68
N ILE A 343 9.00 3.53 -7.94
CA ILE A 343 10.39 3.81 -8.32
C ILE A 343 10.52 5.33 -8.43
N ASN A 344 11.22 5.94 -7.47
CA ASN A 344 11.59 7.35 -7.53
C ASN A 344 12.95 7.48 -8.22
N GLY A 345 12.96 7.92 -9.48
CA GLY A 345 14.15 8.58 -10.01
C GLY A 345 14.32 9.91 -9.26
N PHE A 346 15.29 10.01 -8.37
CA PHE A 346 15.61 11.28 -7.70
C PHE A 346 16.08 12.32 -8.74
N SER A 347 15.16 13.20 -9.15
CA SER A 347 15.39 14.55 -9.62
C SER A 347 14.03 15.15 -9.94
N ALA A 348 13.53 16.02 -9.07
CA ALA A 348 12.31 16.80 -9.31
C ALA A 348 12.48 17.85 -10.44
N THR A 349 13.53 17.77 -11.27
CA THR A 349 13.84 18.81 -12.26
C THR A 349 14.26 18.33 -13.65
N SER A 350 14.21 17.03 -14.00
CA SER A 350 14.72 16.62 -15.33
C SER A 350 14.14 15.36 -16.00
N ALA A 351 12.92 14.92 -15.66
CA ALA A 351 12.17 14.05 -16.56
C ALA A 351 11.35 14.94 -17.53
N PRO A 352 11.50 14.82 -18.86
CA PRO A 352 10.69 15.58 -19.82
C PRO A 352 9.17 15.39 -19.64
N ASP A 353 8.79 14.29 -18.97
CA ASP A 353 7.40 13.84 -18.80
C ASP A 353 6.88 13.92 -17.33
N GLY A 354 7.65 14.50 -16.40
CA GLY A 354 7.18 14.95 -15.08
C GLY A 354 6.59 13.92 -14.07
N GLY A 355 6.42 12.64 -14.40
CA GLY A 355 5.78 11.63 -13.51
C GLY A 355 6.73 10.60 -12.87
N PRO A 356 6.28 9.84 -11.84
CA PRO A 356 7.07 8.78 -11.22
C PRO A 356 7.43 7.67 -12.22
N THR A 357 8.64 7.13 -12.07
CA THR A 357 9.25 6.18 -13.02
C THR A 357 8.85 4.72 -12.75
N GLY A 358 7.55 4.43 -12.59
CA GLY A 358 7.02 3.05 -12.59
C GLY A 358 6.60 2.51 -11.22
N LEU A 359 5.60 1.62 -11.24
CA LEU A 359 5.24 0.75 -10.11
C LEU A 359 6.15 -0.48 -10.10
N PHE A 360 6.71 -0.79 -8.95
CA PHE A 360 7.38 -2.04 -8.67
C PHE A 360 6.39 -3.00 -8.01
N LEU A 361 6.34 -4.24 -8.51
CA LEU A 361 5.59 -5.34 -7.91
C LEU A 361 6.51 -6.55 -7.75
N HIS A 362 6.51 -7.13 -6.57
CA HIS A 362 7.30 -8.30 -6.24
C HIS A 362 6.49 -9.21 -5.34
N VAL A 363 6.49 -10.51 -5.64
CA VAL A 363 5.81 -11.50 -4.81
C VAL A 363 6.85 -12.47 -4.29
N THR A 364 6.80 -12.77 -2.99
CA THR A 364 7.63 -13.83 -2.39
C THR A 364 6.76 -14.87 -1.74
N ASP A 365 7.26 -16.09 -1.59
CA ASP A 365 6.71 -16.96 -0.56
C ASP A 365 7.01 -16.41 0.85
N ARG A 366 6.46 -17.06 1.90
CA ARG A 366 6.73 -16.66 3.29
C ARG A 366 8.18 -16.85 3.73
N ARG A 367 8.97 -17.57 2.92
CA ARG A 367 10.41 -17.79 3.13
C ARG A 367 11.24 -16.81 2.29
N GLY A 368 10.64 -15.72 1.80
CA GLY A 368 11.34 -14.69 1.03
C GLY A 368 11.85 -15.13 -0.33
N VAL A 369 11.47 -16.31 -0.83
CA VAL A 369 11.85 -16.76 -2.16
C VAL A 369 11.03 -15.98 -3.18
N LEU A 370 11.71 -15.18 -4.00
CA LEU A 370 11.09 -14.41 -5.07
C LEU A 370 10.36 -15.33 -6.05
N ASP A 371 9.10 -15.00 -6.27
CA ASP A 371 8.30 -15.52 -7.34
C ASP A 371 8.66 -14.83 -8.67
N ARG A 372 9.61 -15.42 -9.41
CA ARG A 372 10.08 -14.91 -10.71
C ARG A 372 9.00 -14.87 -11.78
N GLY A 373 7.83 -15.47 -11.53
CA GLY A 373 6.65 -15.31 -12.37
C GLY A 373 5.85 -14.04 -12.06
N PHE A 374 6.38 -13.09 -11.28
CA PHE A 374 5.78 -11.77 -11.06
C PHE A 374 6.67 -10.59 -11.52
N THR A 375 7.91 -10.86 -11.93
CA THR A 375 8.82 -9.81 -12.42
C THR A 375 8.42 -9.41 -13.82
N ALA A 376 7.76 -8.27 -13.95
CA ALA A 376 7.53 -7.64 -15.23
C ALA A 376 8.83 -7.00 -15.75
N SER A 377 9.05 -7.18 -17.05
CA SER A 377 10.11 -6.62 -17.89
C SER A 377 11.57 -6.94 -17.52
N VAL A 378 12.47 -6.70 -18.49
CA VAL A 378 13.92 -6.93 -18.39
C VAL A 378 14.60 -5.96 -17.41
N ASP A 379 13.94 -4.84 -17.09
CA ASP A 379 14.37 -3.80 -16.13
C ASP A 379 13.64 -3.89 -14.76
N GLY A 380 12.81 -4.92 -14.54
CA GLY A 380 12.13 -5.17 -13.25
C GLY A 380 10.96 -4.22 -12.95
N ARG A 381 10.36 -3.59 -13.97
CA ARG A 381 9.27 -2.62 -13.82
C ARG A 381 7.94 -3.21 -14.28
N TRP A 382 6.90 -3.08 -13.46
CA TRP A 382 5.56 -3.48 -13.87
C TRP A 382 4.84 -2.35 -14.61
N ARG A 383 4.35 -2.64 -15.82
CA ARG A 383 3.58 -1.72 -16.64
C ARG A 383 2.29 -2.42 -17.08
N PRO A 384 1.12 -1.78 -16.94
CA PRO A 384 -0.10 -2.32 -17.53
C PRO A 384 0.03 -2.31 -19.07
N PRO A 385 -0.76 -3.13 -19.80
CA PRO A 385 -0.68 -3.24 -21.26
C PRO A 385 -0.90 -1.92 -22.00
N ASP A 386 -1.63 -0.96 -21.42
CA ASP A 386 -1.74 0.42 -21.89
C ASP A 386 -0.50 1.23 -21.45
N GLN A 387 0.58 1.10 -22.22
CA GLN A 387 1.92 1.63 -21.88
C GLN A 387 2.06 3.15 -21.72
N SER A 388 0.98 3.94 -21.70
CA SER A 388 1.06 5.41 -21.58
C SER A 388 1.40 5.87 -20.16
N SER A 389 1.25 5.02 -19.13
CA SER A 389 1.15 5.54 -17.76
C SER A 389 1.36 4.52 -16.64
N ALA A 390 2.34 4.74 -15.75
CA ALA A 390 2.57 3.86 -14.58
C ALA A 390 1.47 4.00 -13.49
N PRO A 391 1.01 2.90 -12.88
CA PRO A 391 0.14 2.94 -11.70
C PRO A 391 0.89 3.48 -10.48
N TYR A 392 0.15 4.05 -9.53
CA TYR A 392 0.69 4.66 -8.31
C TYR A 392 0.71 3.69 -7.12
N MET A 393 -0.30 2.82 -7.03
CA MET A 393 -0.51 1.94 -5.89
C MET A 393 -1.00 0.57 -6.33
N ALA A 394 -0.74 -0.44 -5.48
CA ALA A 394 -1.27 -1.78 -5.62
C ALA A 394 -1.83 -2.31 -4.30
N ALA A 395 -2.85 -3.15 -4.40
CA ALA A 395 -3.36 -3.95 -3.30
C ALA A 395 -3.61 -5.39 -3.71
N ALA A 396 -3.38 -6.31 -2.79
CA ALA A 396 -3.76 -7.71 -2.97
C ALA A 396 -5.28 -7.84 -2.85
N ASP A 397 -5.89 -8.55 -3.80
CA ASP A 397 -7.29 -8.94 -3.79
C ASP A 397 -7.38 -10.46 -3.66
N GLY A 398 -7.37 -10.94 -2.42
CA GLY A 398 -7.38 -12.37 -2.13
C GLY A 398 -6.10 -13.10 -2.56
N GLY A 399 -6.27 -14.35 -3.01
CA GLY A 399 -5.16 -15.28 -3.26
C GLY A 399 -4.59 -15.25 -4.67
N ASP A 400 -5.33 -14.69 -5.62
CA ASP A 400 -5.02 -14.77 -7.05
C ASP A 400 -5.26 -13.45 -7.79
N ARG A 401 -5.66 -12.34 -7.13
CA ARG A 401 -5.87 -11.05 -7.82
C ARG A 401 -5.13 -9.89 -7.19
N ILE A 402 -4.83 -8.90 -8.02
CA ILE A 402 -4.19 -7.65 -7.61
C ILE A 402 -4.98 -6.50 -8.20
N VAL A 403 -5.24 -5.49 -7.38
CA VAL A 403 -5.83 -4.23 -7.79
C VAL A 403 -4.75 -3.17 -7.91
N LEU A 404 -4.78 -2.40 -8.98
CA LEU A 404 -3.85 -1.32 -9.24
C LEU A 404 -4.63 -0.02 -9.42
N VAL A 405 -4.08 1.08 -8.93
CA VAL A 405 -4.76 2.38 -8.96
C VAL A 405 -3.83 3.45 -9.49
N ARG A 406 -4.38 4.30 -10.35
CA ARG A 406 -3.74 5.49 -10.88
C ARG A 406 -4.74 6.66 -10.90
N PRO A 407 -4.35 7.86 -10.45
CA PRO A 407 -5.09 9.07 -10.77
C PRO A 407 -4.87 9.49 -12.24
N ASP A 408 -5.91 9.95 -12.91
CA ASP A 408 -5.84 10.57 -14.24
C ASP A 408 -6.54 11.93 -14.27
N ASP A 409 -6.48 12.63 -15.40
CA ASP A 409 -7.06 13.97 -15.54
C ASP A 409 -8.59 14.00 -15.38
N ASN A 410 -9.24 12.84 -15.40
CA ASN A 410 -10.69 12.69 -15.29
C ASN A 410 -11.11 12.02 -13.98
N GLY A 411 -10.19 11.65 -13.09
CA GLY A 411 -10.45 10.99 -11.81
C GLY A 411 -9.46 9.88 -11.48
N LEU A 412 -9.95 8.64 -11.38
CA LEU A 412 -9.14 7.46 -11.04
C LEU A 412 -9.35 6.34 -12.06
N ARG A 413 -8.26 5.78 -12.57
CA ARG A 413 -8.27 4.48 -13.22
C ARG A 413 -7.90 3.38 -12.23
N VAL A 414 -8.76 2.38 -12.13
CA VAL A 414 -8.57 1.20 -11.30
C VAL A 414 -8.53 -0.03 -12.19
N TRP A 415 -7.46 -0.81 -12.13
CA TRP A 415 -7.36 -2.09 -12.80
C TRP A 415 -7.47 -3.23 -11.80
N ARG A 416 -7.97 -4.37 -12.26
CA ARG A 416 -7.84 -5.65 -11.55
C ARG A 416 -7.20 -6.69 -12.46
N TYR A 417 -6.18 -7.35 -11.94
CA TYR A 417 -5.47 -8.43 -12.61
C TYR A 417 -5.63 -9.72 -11.83
N ARG A 418 -5.55 -10.85 -12.53
CA ARG A 418 -5.58 -12.20 -12.00
C ARG A 418 -4.31 -12.95 -12.37
N ASP A 419 -3.73 -13.63 -11.39
CA ASP A 419 -2.69 -14.62 -11.57
C ASP A 419 -3.34 -15.95 -11.99
N LEU A 420 -3.09 -16.35 -13.24
CA LEU A 420 -3.66 -17.55 -13.83
C LEU A 420 -2.65 -18.70 -13.93
N ARG A 421 -1.54 -18.64 -13.20
CA ARG A 421 -0.53 -19.71 -13.22
C ARG A 421 -1.11 -21.00 -12.64
N GLY A 422 -0.93 -22.10 -13.36
CA GLY A 422 -1.50 -23.40 -13.00
C GLY A 422 -3.01 -23.53 -13.23
N SER A 423 -3.70 -22.48 -13.68
CA SER A 423 -5.08 -22.58 -14.16
C SER A 423 -5.15 -23.28 -15.53
N ASP A 424 -6.31 -23.83 -15.86
CA ASP A 424 -6.58 -24.44 -17.16
C ASP A 424 -6.21 -23.44 -18.28
N PRO A 425 -5.33 -23.80 -19.24
CA PRO A 425 -5.00 -22.94 -20.38
C PRO A 425 -6.21 -22.39 -21.13
N LEU A 426 -7.34 -23.11 -21.13
CA LEU A 426 -8.59 -22.66 -21.75
C LEU A 426 -9.33 -21.57 -20.95
N SER A 427 -8.99 -21.40 -19.67
CA SER A 427 -9.54 -20.35 -18.80
C SER A 427 -8.78 -19.02 -18.91
N ARG A 428 -7.66 -19.01 -19.65
CA ARG A 428 -6.84 -17.80 -19.86
C ARG A 428 -7.50 -16.91 -20.90
N PRO A 429 -7.63 -15.60 -20.63
CA PRO A 429 -8.16 -14.69 -21.63
C PRO A 429 -7.22 -14.68 -22.84
N VAL A 430 -7.82 -14.82 -24.03
CA VAL A 430 -7.07 -14.73 -25.29
C VAL A 430 -6.57 -13.29 -25.39
N PRO A 431 -5.25 -13.04 -25.51
CA PRO A 431 -4.74 -11.69 -25.63
C PRO A 431 -5.41 -11.00 -26.82
N ALA A 432 -5.77 -9.72 -26.65
CA ALA A 432 -6.30 -8.92 -27.74
C ALA A 432 -5.33 -8.99 -28.92
N LEU A 433 -5.75 -9.64 -30.00
CA LEU A 433 -4.94 -9.75 -31.20
C LEU A 433 -4.79 -8.35 -31.76
N ASN A 434 -3.54 -7.93 -32.02
CA ASN A 434 -3.33 -6.68 -32.73
C ASN A 434 -4.09 -6.71 -34.09
N PRO A 435 -4.37 -5.56 -34.72
CA PRO A 435 -5.20 -5.52 -35.93
C PRO A 435 -4.69 -6.43 -37.05
N ALA A 436 -3.36 -6.57 -37.19
CA ALA A 436 -2.74 -7.45 -38.18
C ALA A 436 -2.96 -8.95 -37.86
N ALA A 437 -2.84 -9.34 -36.59
CA ALA A 437 -3.07 -10.69 -36.12
C ALA A 437 -4.55 -11.06 -36.16
N SER A 438 -5.44 -10.10 -35.87
CA SER A 438 -6.89 -10.22 -36.06
C SER A 438 -7.25 -10.46 -37.52
N ALA A 439 -6.66 -9.68 -38.44
CA ALA A 439 -6.85 -9.85 -39.88
C ALA A 439 -6.33 -11.20 -40.39
N LEU A 440 -5.17 -11.66 -39.90
CA LEU A 440 -4.62 -12.98 -40.21
C LEU A 440 -5.50 -14.12 -39.69
N LEU A 441 -6.04 -14.00 -38.47
CA LEU A 441 -6.95 -14.99 -37.91
C LEU A 441 -8.26 -15.06 -38.72
N LEU A 442 -8.83 -13.91 -39.07
CA LEU A 442 -10.02 -13.82 -39.92
C LEU A 442 -9.77 -14.41 -41.31
N ALA A 443 -8.61 -14.12 -41.91
CA ALA A 443 -8.22 -14.71 -43.20
C ALA A 443 -8.07 -16.23 -43.11
N MET A 444 -7.44 -16.75 -42.04
CA MET A 444 -7.32 -18.19 -41.82
C MET A 444 -8.69 -18.86 -41.60
N LEU A 445 -9.58 -18.25 -40.82
CA LEU A 445 -10.94 -18.76 -40.61
C LEU A 445 -11.75 -18.74 -41.90
N ALA A 446 -11.62 -17.70 -42.74
CA ALA A 446 -12.26 -17.62 -44.04
C ALA A 446 -11.77 -18.73 -44.98
N ILE A 447 -10.45 -18.97 -45.04
CA ILE A 447 -9.86 -20.05 -45.83
C ILE A 447 -10.37 -21.42 -45.35
N VAL A 448 -10.42 -21.64 -44.04
CA VAL A 448 -10.96 -22.89 -43.46
C VAL A 448 -12.45 -23.06 -43.80
N GLY A 449 -13.25 -22.00 -43.73
CA GLY A 449 -14.65 -22.00 -44.16
C GLY A 449 -14.80 -22.39 -45.63
N LEU A 450 -13.96 -21.82 -46.51
CA LEU A 450 -13.92 -22.16 -47.94
C LEU A 450 -13.57 -23.64 -48.19
N PHE A 451 -12.62 -24.21 -47.44
CA PHE A 451 -12.29 -25.63 -47.54
C PHE A 451 -13.40 -26.54 -46.99
N ALA A 452 -14.10 -26.13 -45.93
CA ALA A 452 -15.23 -26.86 -45.37
C ALA A 452 -16.44 -26.86 -46.31
N VAL A 453 -16.70 -25.74 -47.00
CA VAL A 453 -17.75 -25.64 -48.03
C VAL A 453 -17.40 -26.48 -49.25
N ARG A 454 -16.14 -26.44 -49.73
CA ARG A 454 -15.68 -27.30 -50.85
C ARG A 454 -15.78 -28.79 -50.54
N ARG A 455 -15.51 -29.21 -49.30
CA ARG A 455 -15.66 -30.61 -48.87
C ARG A 455 -17.10 -31.07 -48.66
N ARG A 456 -18.08 -30.16 -48.58
CA ARG A 456 -19.51 -30.49 -48.59
C ARG A 456 -20.12 -30.51 -49.99
N ALA A 457 -19.46 -29.85 -50.95
CA ALA A 457 -19.90 -29.74 -52.34
C ALA A 457 -19.29 -30.83 -53.25
N ALA A 458 -18.33 -31.61 -52.74
CA ALA A 458 -17.77 -32.82 -53.34
C ALA A 458 -18.20 -34.01 -52.47
#